data_AF-A0A8S8XX59-F1
#
_entry.id   AF-A0A8S8XX59-F1
#
_cell.length_a   1.000
_cell.length_b   1.000
_cell.length_c   1.000
_cell.angle_alpha   90.00
_cell.angle_beta   90.00
_cell.angle_gamma   90.00
#
_symmetry.space_group_name_H-M   'P 1'
#
loop_
_entity.id
_entity.type
_entity.pdbx_description
1 polymer ?
#
loop_
_entity_poly.entity_id
_entity_poly.type
_entity_poly.pdbx_seq_one_letter_code
_entity_poly.pdbx_strand_id
1 'polypeptide(L)'
;MMKRECPHCFETLKKSNLKKGLWNVEIDTCSSCHGLFLDRGELLRLTDNRPLHNITTKYLGVDSDSKLLCPSCGSIMDMESINGIEIDVCLQCNGVWLDSDELEKL
;
A
#
# COMPACT_ATOMS: atom_id res chain seq x y z
N MET A 1 16.73 -4.53 11.39
CA MET A 1 15.50 -4.29 10.62
C MET A 1 14.96 -2.94 11.04
N MET A 2 14.80 -1.99 10.11
CA MET A 2 14.24 -0.68 10.44
C MET A 2 12.73 -0.82 10.65
N LYS A 3 12.22 -0.21 11.71
CA LYS A 3 10.79 -0.18 12.02
C LYS A 3 10.11 0.83 11.10
N ARG A 4 8.97 0.47 10.52
CA ARG A 4 8.14 1.37 9.72
C ARG A 4 7.08 2.02 10.60
N GLU A 5 6.69 3.23 10.26
CA GLU A 5 5.67 4.00 10.97
C GLU A 5 4.44 4.17 10.09
N CYS A 6 3.26 4.12 10.71
CA CYS A 6 1.98 4.36 10.05
C CYS A 6 1.92 5.83 9.56
N PRO A 7 1.55 6.09 8.30
CA PRO A 7 1.51 7.45 7.78
C PRO A 7 0.35 8.29 8.33
N HIS A 8 -0.68 7.66 8.93
CA HIS A 8 -1.82 8.37 9.53
C HIS A 8 -1.62 8.69 11.01
N CYS A 9 -1.13 7.73 11.80
CA CYS A 9 -1.05 7.87 13.26
C CYS A 9 0.38 7.80 13.83
N PHE A 10 1.38 7.60 12.98
CA PHE A 10 2.81 7.52 13.35
C PHE A 10 3.15 6.38 14.32
N GLU A 11 2.24 5.44 14.56
CA GLU A 11 2.54 4.24 15.34
C GLU A 11 3.42 3.27 14.55
N THR A 12 4.27 2.52 15.27
CA THR A 12 5.07 1.46 14.66
C THR A 12 4.16 0.38 14.06
N LEU A 13 4.36 0.09 12.77
CA LEU A 13 3.65 -0.99 12.08
C LEU A 13 4.12 -2.36 12.58
N LYS A 14 3.18 -3.31 12.62
CA LYS A 14 3.42 -4.69 13.00
C LYS A 14 3.32 -5.60 11.78
N LYS A 15 4.31 -6.48 11.65
CA LYS A 15 4.28 -7.55 10.66
C LYS A 15 3.16 -8.53 10.96
N SER A 16 2.36 -8.84 9.94
CA SER A 16 1.39 -9.92 9.94
C SER A 16 1.52 -10.72 8.65
N ASN A 17 0.79 -11.83 8.56
CA ASN A 17 0.87 -12.72 7.41
C ASN A 17 -0.55 -13.00 6.89
N LEU A 18 -0.78 -12.73 5.61
CA LEU A 18 -2.01 -13.09 4.91
C LEU A 18 -1.78 -14.32 4.07
N LYS A 19 -2.70 -15.29 4.20
CA LYS A 19 -2.70 -16.50 3.38
C LYS A 19 -3.65 -16.34 2.20
N LYS A 20 -3.13 -16.51 1.00
CA LYS A 20 -3.94 -16.66 -0.22
C LYS A 20 -3.56 -17.96 -0.94
N GLY A 21 -4.42 -18.97 -0.84
CA GLY A 21 -4.14 -20.31 -1.35
C GLY A 21 -2.87 -20.90 -0.74
N LEU A 22 -1.84 -21.11 -1.56
CA LEU A 22 -0.54 -21.63 -1.14
C LEU A 22 0.45 -20.54 -0.72
N TRP A 23 0.12 -19.26 -0.95
CA TRP A 23 1.02 -18.15 -0.67
C TRP A 23 0.81 -17.62 0.74
N ASN A 24 1.93 -17.35 1.42
CA ASN A 24 1.98 -16.61 2.67
C ASN A 24 2.66 -15.27 2.39
N VAL A 25 1.89 -14.19 2.44
CA VAL A 25 2.35 -12.84 2.14
C VAL A 25 2.53 -12.11 3.47
N GLU A 26 3.76 -11.77 3.79
CA GLU A 26 4.05 -10.89 4.93
C GLU A 26 3.55 -9.48 4.57
N ILE A 27 2.93 -8.79 5.50
CA ILE A 27 2.43 -7.43 5.33
C ILE A 27 2.68 -6.65 6.63
N ASP A 28 2.63 -5.33 6.56
CA ASP A 28 2.69 -4.47 7.75
C ASP A 28 1.31 -3.90 8.06
N THR A 29 0.92 -3.89 9.34
CA THR A 29 -0.41 -3.49 9.79
C THR A 29 -0.32 -2.48 10.94
N CYS A 30 -1.17 -1.47 10.92
CA CYS A 30 -1.33 -0.55 12.03
C CYS A 30 -2.35 -1.11 13.03
N SER A 31 -2.04 -1.12 14.33
CA SER A 31 -3.00 -1.57 15.36
C SER A 31 -4.02 -0.51 15.76
N SER A 32 -3.86 0.73 15.31
CA SER A 32 -4.66 1.88 15.72
C SER A 32 -5.67 2.29 14.66
N CYS A 33 -5.21 2.54 13.42
CA CYS A 33 -6.10 2.85 12.30
C CYS A 33 -6.44 1.64 11.42
N HIS A 34 -5.88 0.45 11.69
CA HIS A 34 -6.06 -0.77 10.88
C HIS A 34 -5.59 -0.68 9.42
N GLY A 35 -4.86 0.38 9.04
CA GLY A 35 -4.24 0.50 7.73
C GLY A 35 -3.15 -0.55 7.49
N LEU A 36 -2.90 -0.83 6.22
CA LEU A 36 -2.09 -1.95 5.75
C LEU A 36 -1.08 -1.47 4.72
N PHE A 37 0.18 -1.81 4.93
CA PHE A 37 1.27 -1.56 3.98
C PHE A 37 1.74 -2.87 3.34
N LEU A 38 1.84 -2.85 2.02
CA LEU A 38 2.38 -3.90 1.18
C LEU A 38 3.69 -3.45 0.55
N ASP A 39 4.71 -4.26 0.68
CA ASP A 39 5.95 -4.10 -0.08
C ASP A 39 5.76 -4.45 -1.56
N ARG A 40 6.78 -4.12 -2.34
CA ARG A 40 6.83 -4.33 -3.78
C ARG A 40 6.43 -5.76 -4.15
N GLY A 41 5.34 -5.88 -4.90
CA GLY A 41 4.85 -7.14 -5.47
C GLY A 41 3.98 -7.99 -4.54
N GLU A 42 3.75 -7.59 -3.29
CA GLU A 42 2.87 -8.30 -2.37
C GLU A 42 1.39 -8.16 -2.77
N LEU A 43 0.97 -6.96 -3.21
CA LEU A 43 -0.38 -6.76 -3.76
C LEU A 43 -0.64 -7.67 -4.97
N LEU A 44 0.37 -7.88 -5.83
CA LEU A 44 0.25 -8.79 -6.96
C LEU A 44 0.04 -10.24 -6.49
N ARG A 45 0.73 -10.67 -5.43
CA ARG A 45 0.54 -12.01 -4.84
C ARG A 45 -0.83 -12.18 -4.18
N LEU A 46 -1.41 -11.10 -3.66
CA LEU A 46 -2.73 -11.11 -3.01
C LEU A 46 -3.89 -10.94 -3.98
N THR A 47 -3.72 -10.37 -5.16
CA THR A 47 -4.85 -10.07 -6.06
C THR A 47 -4.86 -10.93 -7.32
N ASP A 48 -3.76 -11.63 -7.67
CA ASP A 48 -3.58 -12.30 -8.97
C ASP A 48 -3.81 -11.39 -10.20
N ASN A 49 -4.04 -10.09 -9.97
CA ASN A 49 -4.31 -9.08 -10.98
C ASN A 49 -2.97 -8.52 -11.48
N ARG A 50 -2.64 -8.80 -12.74
CA ARG A 50 -1.63 -8.05 -13.50
C ARG A 50 -2.39 -6.96 -14.24
N PRO A 51 -2.33 -5.67 -13.83
CA PRO A 51 -1.14 -4.86 -14.04
C PRO A 51 -0.96 -3.68 -13.05
N LEU A 52 0.03 -3.75 -12.14
CA LEU A 52 0.59 -2.52 -11.52
C LEU A 52 1.56 -1.78 -12.46
N HIS A 53 1.66 -2.20 -13.72
CA HIS A 53 2.72 -1.77 -14.64
C HIS A 53 2.27 -0.83 -15.76
N ASN A 54 1.05 -0.26 -15.70
CA ASN A 54 0.58 0.67 -16.73
C ASN A 54 0.11 2.04 -16.23
N ILE A 55 0.48 2.43 -15.00
CA ILE A 55 -0.01 3.70 -14.41
C ILE A 55 1.12 4.71 -14.17
N THR A 56 2.36 4.27 -13.92
CA THR A 56 3.50 5.16 -13.60
C THR A 56 3.98 6.08 -14.74
N THR A 57 3.33 6.07 -15.91
CA THR A 57 3.68 6.95 -17.04
C THR A 57 2.56 7.83 -17.55
N LYS A 58 1.32 7.71 -17.06
CA LYS A 58 0.21 8.48 -17.65
C LYS A 58 -0.04 9.83 -16.97
N TYR A 59 0.26 9.96 -15.68
CA TYR A 59 0.04 11.20 -14.94
C TYR A 59 1.21 11.45 -13.98
N LEU A 60 2.17 12.25 -14.43
CA LEU A 60 3.24 12.81 -13.61
C LEU A 60 2.65 13.74 -12.54
N GLY A 61 2.15 13.20 -11.42
CA GLY A 61 2.03 13.88 -10.13
C GLY A 61 1.40 15.29 -10.10
N VAL A 62 0.36 15.55 -10.91
CA VAL A 62 -0.28 16.88 -10.96
C VAL A 62 -1.65 16.97 -10.28
N ASP A 63 -2.34 15.86 -10.01
CA ASP A 63 -3.72 15.88 -9.46
C ASP A 63 -3.96 14.84 -8.36
N SER A 64 -2.92 14.46 -7.61
CA SER A 64 -3.07 13.53 -6.48
C SER A 64 -3.27 14.27 -5.17
N ASP A 65 -4.39 14.02 -4.51
CA ASP A 65 -4.68 14.54 -3.17
C ASP A 65 -4.01 13.72 -2.05
N SER A 66 -3.21 12.69 -2.39
CA SER A 66 -2.51 11.90 -1.39
C SER A 66 -1.51 12.74 -0.60
N LYS A 67 -1.63 12.67 0.73
CA LYS A 67 -0.75 13.35 1.68
C LYS A 67 0.14 12.36 2.44
N LEU A 68 0.13 11.09 2.03
CA LEU A 68 0.82 10.04 2.77
C LEU A 68 2.30 9.97 2.40
N LEU A 69 3.11 9.70 3.42
CA LEU A 69 4.52 9.37 3.24
C LEU A 69 4.68 7.85 3.26
N CYS A 70 5.42 7.32 2.31
CA CYS A 70 5.68 5.89 2.24
C CYS A 70 6.38 5.38 3.50
N PRO A 71 5.82 4.41 4.23
CA PRO A 71 6.45 3.84 5.44
C PRO A 71 7.81 3.19 5.18
N SER A 72 8.10 2.81 3.94
CA SER A 72 9.33 2.12 3.54
C SER A 72 10.46 3.08 3.16
N CYS A 73 10.18 4.16 2.43
CA CYS A 73 11.21 5.06 1.89
C CYS A 73 11.00 6.55 2.19
N GLY A 74 9.89 6.92 2.82
CA GLY A 74 9.57 8.30 3.21
C GLY A 74 9.16 9.23 2.06
N SER A 75 9.06 8.73 0.83
CA SER A 75 8.60 9.54 -0.31
C SER A 75 7.09 9.73 -0.29
N ILE A 76 6.60 10.83 -0.85
CA ILE A 76 5.16 11.07 -1.03
C ILE A 76 4.56 9.94 -1.89
N MET A 77 3.39 9.47 -1.48
CA MET A 77 2.60 8.46 -2.19
C MET A 77 1.60 9.13 -3.13
N ASP A 78 1.14 8.38 -4.12
CA ASP A 78 0.19 8.82 -5.13
C ASP A 78 -1.11 8.02 -4.99
N MET A 79 -2.26 8.69 -4.85
CA MET A 79 -3.57 8.04 -4.77
C MET A 79 -4.01 7.57 -6.16
N GLU A 80 -4.39 6.31 -6.25
CA GLU A 80 -4.85 5.65 -7.46
C GLU A 80 -6.18 4.94 -7.21
N SER A 81 -7.07 4.90 -8.22
CA SER A 81 -8.32 4.15 -8.12
C SER A 81 -8.25 2.88 -8.97
N ILE A 82 -8.31 1.72 -8.31
CA ILE A 82 -8.37 0.41 -8.96
C ILE A 82 -9.74 -0.21 -8.69
N ASN A 83 -10.54 -0.38 -9.75
CA ASN A 83 -11.88 -0.94 -9.67
C ASN A 83 -12.80 -0.22 -8.65
N GLY A 84 -12.61 1.09 -8.44
CA GLY A 84 -13.35 1.88 -7.47
C GLY A 84 -12.84 1.78 -6.03
N ILE A 85 -11.70 1.12 -5.82
CA ILE A 85 -10.96 1.09 -4.55
C ILE A 85 -9.82 2.08 -4.69
N GLU A 86 -9.80 3.08 -3.80
CA GLU A 86 -8.67 4.01 -3.69
C GLU A 86 -7.51 3.26 -3.02
N ILE A 87 -6.30 3.48 -3.48
CA ILE A 87 -5.07 2.96 -2.86
C ILE A 87 -3.98 4.01 -3.02
N ASP A 88 -3.04 4.05 -2.07
CA ASP A 88 -1.87 4.90 -2.18
C ASP A 88 -0.67 4.10 -2.68
N VAL A 89 0.00 4.56 -3.73
CA VAL A 89 1.13 3.88 -4.37
C VAL A 89 2.38 4.74 -4.28
N CYS A 90 3.46 4.16 -3.77
CA CYS A 90 4.76 4.82 -3.78
C CYS A 90 5.47 4.63 -5.13
N LEU A 91 5.71 5.71 -5.87
CA LEU A 91 6.41 5.66 -7.16
C LEU A 91 7.91 5.36 -7.04
N GLN A 92 8.50 5.50 -5.84
CA GLN A 92 9.94 5.26 -5.61
C GLN A 92 10.25 3.79 -5.31
N CYS A 93 9.48 3.15 -4.42
CA CYS A 93 9.74 1.76 -4.00
C CYS A 93 8.66 0.75 -4.43
N ASN A 94 7.59 1.21 -5.09
CA ASN A 94 6.43 0.41 -5.49
C ASN A 94 5.71 -0.27 -4.31
N GLY A 95 5.79 0.32 -3.11
CA GLY A 95 4.96 -0.08 -1.98
C GLY A 95 3.56 0.49 -2.10
N VAL A 96 2.58 -0.19 -1.49
CA VAL A 96 1.17 0.19 -1.52
C VAL A 96 0.66 0.33 -0.10
N TRP A 97 -0.13 1.37 0.16
CA TRP A 97 -0.87 1.57 1.39
C TRP A 97 -2.36 1.43 1.11
N LEU A 98 -3.07 0.78 2.02
CA LEU A 98 -4.52 0.69 2.04
C LEU A 98 -5.06 1.09 3.40
N ASP A 99 -6.12 1.88 3.38
CA ASP A 99 -6.87 2.23 4.58
C ASP A 99 -7.84 1.11 4.98
N SER A 100 -8.29 1.16 6.23
CA SER A 100 -9.18 0.14 6.81
C SER A 100 -10.45 -0.08 5.99
N ASP A 101 -10.97 1.00 5.42
CA ASP A 101 -12.26 1.03 4.72
C ASP A 101 -12.16 0.51 3.27
N GLU A 102 -10.93 0.34 2.78
CA GLU A 102 -10.60 -0.18 1.44
C GLU A 102 -10.38 -1.69 1.49
N LEU A 103 -9.82 -2.19 2.59
CA LEU A 103 -9.56 -3.61 2.81
C LEU A 103 -10.85 -4.45 2.81
N GLU A 104 -11.97 -3.89 3.27
CA GLU A 104 -13.28 -4.58 3.24
C GLU A 104 -13.86 -4.72 1.82
N LYS A 105 -13.33 -3.98 0.84
CA LYS A 105 -13.84 -3.92 -0.53
C LYS A 105 -13.02 -4.73 -1.54
N LEU A 106 -11.85 -5.25 -1.13
CA LEU A 106 -10.95 -6.11 -1.92
C LEU A 106 -11.35 -7.59 -1.87
#